data_AF-A0A3C0GPS0-F1
#
_entry.id   AF-A0A3C0GPS0-F1
#
_cell.length_a   1.000
_cell.length_b   1.000
_cell.length_c   1.000
_cell.angle_alpha   90.00
_cell.angle_beta   90.00
_cell.angle_gamma   90.00
#
_symmetry.space_group_name_H-M   'P 1'
#
loop_
_entity.id
_entity.type
_entity.pdbx_description
1 polymer ?
#
loop_
_entity_poly.entity_id
_entity_poly.type
_entity_poly.pdbx_seq_one_letter_code
_entity_poly.pdbx_strand_id
1 'polypeptide(L)'
;DDRRDAVAVCGLLGIPFHFRDFSSEYWQGVFAHFLAEYAAGRTPNPDVLCNREVKFKHFLDAARELGAERIATGHYARVAQLGGRWALLRGADRSKDQSYFLHQLGQAQLAATLFPIGELQKNDLRRIARDAGLPTHAKKDSTGICFIGERDFREFLGRYLPARTGEIRDPDGTLIAEHPGVFYFTLGQREGLNIGGVRGRPAAPWYVVGKDVASNILYVDQDRDSPWLLSSQLHSEAAH
;
A
#
# COMPACT_ATOMS: atom_id res chain seq x y z
N ASP A 1 18.23 -8.92 5.96
CA ASP A 1 18.28 -8.39 7.34
C ASP A 1 17.08 -8.79 8.17
N ASP A 2 15.86 -8.55 7.70
CA ASP A 2 14.63 -8.85 8.45
C ASP A 2 14.49 -10.31 8.93
N ARG A 3 14.90 -11.30 8.12
CA ARG A 3 14.93 -12.70 8.56
C ARG A 3 15.86 -12.92 9.76
N ARG A 4 17.02 -12.25 9.79
CA ARG A 4 17.98 -12.37 10.90
C ARG A 4 17.37 -11.80 12.18
N ASP A 5 16.70 -10.65 12.08
CA ASP A 5 16.02 -10.03 13.22
C ASP A 5 14.89 -10.93 13.75
N ALA A 6 14.09 -11.52 12.86
CA ALA A 6 13.01 -12.42 13.25
C ALA A 6 13.53 -13.67 13.99
N VAL A 7 14.60 -14.30 13.48
CA VAL A 7 15.25 -15.44 14.13
C VAL A 7 15.81 -15.04 15.50
N ALA A 8 16.44 -13.86 15.61
CA ALA A 8 16.97 -13.36 16.88
C ALA A 8 15.87 -13.12 17.92
N VAL A 9 14.76 -12.48 17.54
CA VAL A 9 13.60 -12.25 18.42
C VAL A 9 12.97 -13.58 18.86
N CYS A 10 12.75 -14.52 17.94
CA CYS A 10 12.23 -15.85 18.26
C CYS A 10 13.14 -16.59 19.25
N GLY A 11 14.46 -16.55 19.05
CA GLY A 11 15.43 -17.15 19.96
C GLY A 11 15.39 -16.53 21.36
N LEU A 12 15.27 -15.21 21.47
CA LEU A 12 15.18 -14.49 22.74
C LEU A 12 13.90 -14.85 23.52
N LEU A 13 12.79 -15.04 22.80
CA LEU A 13 11.49 -15.38 23.39
C LEU A 13 11.25 -16.89 23.57
N GLY A 14 12.17 -17.74 23.10
CA GLY A 14 11.99 -19.20 23.13
C GLY A 14 10.86 -19.71 22.24
N ILE A 15 10.54 -19.01 21.14
CA ILE A 15 9.45 -19.36 20.22
C ILE A 15 10.05 -20.01 18.95
N PRO A 16 9.49 -21.13 18.44
CA PRO A 16 9.93 -21.72 17.18
C PRO A 16 9.81 -20.75 16.00
N PHE A 17 10.84 -20.72 15.15
CA PHE A 17 10.83 -19.96 13.91
C PHE A 17 10.54 -20.87 12.72
N HIS A 18 9.49 -20.56 11.96
CA HIS A 18 9.13 -21.26 10.73
C HIS A 18 9.34 -20.35 9.51
N PHE A 19 9.86 -20.92 8.43
CA PHE A 19 10.02 -20.22 7.16
C PHE A 19 9.12 -20.85 6.09
N ARG A 20 8.41 -20.00 5.36
CA ARG A 20 7.63 -20.33 4.17
C ARG A 20 7.91 -19.29 3.10
N ASP A 21 8.03 -19.75 1.87
CA ASP A 21 8.18 -18.89 0.70
C ASP A 21 6.85 -18.83 -0.04
N PHE A 22 6.29 -17.63 -0.16
CA PHE A 22 5.05 -17.36 -0.87
C PHE A 22 5.28 -16.49 -2.12
N SER A 23 6.50 -16.48 -2.66
CA SER A 23 6.87 -15.59 -3.78
C SER A 23 6.04 -15.87 -5.04
N SER A 24 5.67 -17.13 -5.29
CA SER A 24 4.85 -17.53 -6.43
C SER A 24 3.40 -17.03 -6.30
N GLU A 25 2.80 -17.28 -5.13
CA GLU A 25 1.45 -16.85 -4.77
C GLU A 25 1.35 -15.33 -4.78
N TYR A 26 2.37 -14.66 -4.24
CA TYR A 26 2.48 -13.21 -4.28
C TYR A 26 2.52 -12.68 -5.72
N TRP A 27 3.35 -13.28 -6.57
CA TRP A 27 3.47 -12.89 -7.97
C TRP A 27 2.12 -13.00 -8.69
N GLN A 28 1.45 -14.13 -8.53
CA GLN A 28 0.20 -14.43 -9.22
C GLN A 28 -0.99 -13.62 -8.65
N GLY A 29 -1.13 -13.58 -7.33
CA GLY A 29 -2.28 -13.00 -6.64
C GLY A 29 -2.20 -11.49 -6.41
N VAL A 30 -1.00 -10.90 -6.45
CA VAL A 30 -0.80 -9.48 -6.13
C VAL A 30 -0.07 -8.76 -7.25
N PHE A 31 1.12 -9.24 -7.61
CA PHE A 31 2.01 -8.47 -8.47
C PHE A 31 1.54 -8.38 -9.92
N ALA A 32 1.02 -9.48 -10.48
CA ALA A 32 0.49 -9.50 -11.84
C ALA A 32 -0.70 -8.55 -12.00
N HIS A 33 -1.64 -8.54 -11.03
CA HIS A 33 -2.75 -7.61 -11.02
C HIS A 33 -2.26 -6.15 -10.89
N PHE A 34 -1.33 -5.90 -9.98
CA PHE A 34 -0.71 -4.58 -9.83
C PHE A 34 -0.12 -4.05 -11.15
N LEU A 35 0.59 -4.87 -11.92
CA LEU A 35 1.11 -4.46 -13.23
C LEU A 35 0.00 -4.19 -14.26
N ALA A 36 -1.05 -5.03 -14.29
CA ALA A 36 -2.18 -4.85 -15.19
C ALA A 36 -2.96 -3.55 -14.91
N GLU A 37 -3.15 -3.21 -13.64
CA GLU A 37 -3.80 -1.96 -13.22
C GLU A 37 -3.00 -0.73 -13.63
N TYR A 38 -1.68 -0.76 -13.43
CA TYR A 38 -0.79 0.31 -13.91
C TYR A 38 -0.82 0.44 -15.44
N ALA A 39 -0.76 -0.67 -16.17
CA ALA A 39 -0.86 -0.67 -17.64
C ALA A 39 -2.18 -0.09 -18.15
N ALA A 40 -3.24 -0.20 -17.36
CA ALA A 40 -4.53 0.42 -17.64
C ALA A 40 -4.66 1.86 -17.11
N GLY A 41 -3.57 2.45 -16.61
CA GLY A 41 -3.52 3.83 -16.10
C GLY A 41 -4.14 4.05 -14.74
N ARG A 42 -4.47 3.00 -14.00
CA ARG A 42 -4.97 3.09 -12.62
C ARG A 42 -3.80 3.08 -11.63
N THR A 43 -4.08 3.49 -10.39
CA THR A 43 -3.10 3.44 -9.29
C THR A 43 -3.55 2.36 -8.29
N PRO A 44 -3.08 1.11 -8.43
CA PRO A 44 -3.45 0.01 -7.54
C PRO A 44 -2.85 0.15 -6.15
N ASN A 45 -3.50 -0.48 -5.17
CA ASN A 45 -2.97 -0.64 -3.81
C ASN A 45 -2.56 -2.11 -3.57
N PRO A 46 -1.27 -2.47 -3.76
CA PRO A 46 -0.82 -3.85 -3.62
C PRO A 46 -0.86 -4.35 -2.17
N ASP A 47 -0.85 -3.47 -1.17
CA ASP A 47 -0.85 -3.88 0.23
C ASP A 47 -2.21 -4.42 0.68
N VAL A 48 -3.32 -3.88 0.14
CA VAL A 48 -4.67 -4.43 0.34
C VAL A 48 -4.75 -5.86 -0.19
N LEU A 49 -4.26 -6.07 -1.43
CA LEU A 49 -4.26 -7.39 -2.06
C LEU A 49 -3.31 -8.37 -1.38
N CYS A 50 -2.12 -7.91 -0.95
CA CYS A 50 -1.17 -8.72 -0.18
C CYS A 50 -1.79 -9.22 1.12
N ASN A 51 -2.55 -8.37 1.83
CA ASN A 51 -3.29 -8.82 3.00
C ASN A 51 -4.32 -9.89 2.61
N ARG A 52 -5.18 -9.63 1.63
CA ARG A 52 -6.25 -10.56 1.22
C ARG A 52 -5.71 -11.92 0.73
N GLU A 53 -4.77 -11.89 -0.22
CA GLU A 53 -4.32 -13.09 -0.93
C GLU A 53 -3.18 -13.83 -0.21
N VAL A 54 -2.28 -13.11 0.46
CA VAL A 54 -1.08 -13.73 1.04
C VAL A 54 -1.21 -13.87 2.55
N LYS A 55 -1.32 -12.75 3.28
CA LYS A 55 -1.25 -12.79 4.76
C LYS A 55 -2.46 -13.45 5.43
N PHE A 56 -3.66 -13.31 4.87
CA PHE A 56 -4.88 -13.83 5.49
C PHE A 56 -5.51 -14.99 4.73
N LYS A 57 -4.81 -15.52 3.72
CA LYS A 57 -5.19 -16.71 2.97
C LYS A 57 -4.05 -17.73 3.01
N HIS A 58 -3.00 -17.57 2.18
CA HIS A 58 -1.90 -18.54 2.14
C HIS A 58 -1.14 -18.70 3.46
N PHE A 59 -0.87 -17.61 4.19
CA PHE A 59 -0.25 -17.69 5.52
C PHE A 59 -1.18 -18.32 6.56
N LEU A 60 -2.49 -18.03 6.50
CA LEU A 60 -3.47 -18.65 7.39
C LEU A 60 -3.58 -20.15 7.14
N ASP A 61 -3.60 -20.57 5.88
CA ASP A 61 -3.66 -21.99 5.49
C ASP A 61 -2.38 -22.73 5.93
N ALA A 62 -1.20 -22.13 5.70
CA ALA A 62 0.06 -22.70 6.20
C ALA A 62 0.13 -22.77 7.74
N ALA A 63 -0.47 -21.81 8.45
CA ALA A 63 -0.56 -21.86 9.90
C ALA A 63 -1.48 -23.01 10.37
N ARG A 64 -2.59 -23.25 9.68
CA ARG A 64 -3.50 -24.38 9.96
C ARG A 64 -2.83 -25.73 9.71
N GLU A 65 -2.00 -25.86 8.68
CA GLU A 65 -1.19 -27.07 8.42
C GLU A 65 -0.22 -27.36 9.58
N LEU A 66 0.23 -26.33 10.30
CA LEU A 66 1.04 -26.46 11.52
C LEU A 66 0.20 -26.72 12.78
N GLY A 67 -1.13 -26.82 12.65
CA GLY A 67 -2.06 -27.04 13.76
C GLY A 67 -2.51 -25.77 14.48
N ALA A 68 -2.26 -24.57 13.93
CA ALA A 68 -2.71 -23.33 14.56
C ALA A 68 -4.21 -23.08 14.32
N GLU A 69 -4.92 -22.71 15.39
CA GLU A 69 -6.33 -22.27 15.30
C GLU A 69 -6.48 -20.84 14.78
N ARG A 70 -5.48 -19.99 15.06
CA ARG A 70 -5.47 -18.56 14.77
C ARG A 70 -4.08 -18.08 14.37
N ILE A 71 -4.03 -17.00 13.60
CA ILE A 71 -2.80 -16.25 13.31
C ILE A 71 -2.79 -14.91 14.05
N ALA A 72 -1.60 -14.41 14.38
CA ALA A 72 -1.42 -13.07 14.91
C ALA A 72 -0.54 -12.26 13.95
N THR A 73 -0.87 -10.99 13.76
CA THR A 73 -0.06 -10.07 12.93
C THR A 73 0.23 -8.78 13.68
N GLY A 74 1.32 -8.11 13.30
CA GLY A 74 1.70 -6.81 13.82
C GLY A 74 0.94 -5.64 13.19
N HIS A 75 -0.32 -5.84 12.78
CA HIS A 75 -1.13 -4.74 12.27
C HIS A 75 -1.75 -3.94 13.42
N TYR A 76 -1.74 -2.61 13.31
CA TYR A 76 -2.47 -1.68 14.17
C TYR A 76 -3.95 -1.63 13.76
N ALA A 77 -4.65 -2.72 14.06
CA ALA A 77 -6.09 -2.85 13.88
C ALA A 77 -6.65 -3.67 15.04
N ARG A 78 -7.96 -3.75 15.16
CA ARG A 78 -8.60 -4.52 16.22
C ARG A 78 -9.70 -5.39 15.64
N VAL A 79 -10.01 -6.46 16.34
CA VAL A 79 -11.09 -7.37 15.98
C VAL A 79 -11.96 -7.62 17.19
N ALA A 80 -13.27 -7.55 17.02
CA ALA A 80 -14.24 -7.77 18.08
C ALA A 80 -15.46 -8.53 17.55
N GLN A 81 -16.19 -9.20 18.44
CA GLN A 81 -17.47 -9.79 18.10
C GLN A 81 -18.60 -8.83 18.48
N LEU A 82 -19.36 -8.36 17.49
CA LEU A 82 -20.47 -7.42 17.65
C LEU A 82 -21.73 -8.02 17.01
N GLY A 83 -22.77 -8.25 17.82
CA GLY A 83 -24.05 -8.81 17.32
C GLY A 83 -23.90 -10.17 16.63
N GLY A 84 -23.06 -11.06 17.18
CA GLY A 84 -22.81 -12.39 16.62
C GLY A 84 -21.89 -12.43 15.39
N ARG A 85 -21.40 -11.28 14.91
CA ARG A 85 -20.47 -11.17 13.77
C ARG A 85 -19.13 -10.62 14.20
N TRP A 86 -18.09 -10.97 13.45
CA TRP A 86 -16.76 -10.38 13.63
C TRP A 86 -16.70 -9.02 12.93
N ALA A 87 -16.19 -8.03 13.66
CA ALA A 87 -16.02 -6.66 13.20
C ALA A 87 -14.52 -6.31 13.19
N LEU A 88 -14.07 -5.77 12.07
CA LEU A 88 -12.79 -5.09 11.97
C LEU A 88 -12.94 -3.67 12.53
N LEU A 89 -12.12 -3.34 13.52
CA LEU A 89 -12.12 -2.07 14.21
C LEU A 89 -10.79 -1.34 13.95
N ARG A 90 -10.85 -0.01 13.96
CA ARG A 90 -9.65 0.83 13.90
C ARG A 90 -8.75 0.60 15.11
N GLY A 91 -7.44 0.63 14.91
CA GLY A 91 -6.44 0.64 15.98
C GLY A 91 -6.68 1.79 16.99
N ALA A 92 -6.27 1.57 18.23
CA ALA A 92 -6.34 2.59 19.28
C ALA A 92 -5.40 3.78 18.98
N ASP A 93 -4.22 3.51 18.42
CA ASP A 93 -3.36 4.54 17.84
C ASP A 93 -3.88 4.95 16.46
N ARG A 94 -4.57 6.08 16.40
CA ARG A 94 -5.18 6.58 15.15
C ARG A 94 -4.16 6.99 14.09
N SER A 95 -2.96 7.37 14.51
CA SER A 95 -1.88 7.75 13.58
C SER A 95 -1.23 6.55 12.90
N LYS A 96 -1.42 5.36 13.49
CA LYS A 96 -0.89 4.09 12.99
C LYS A 96 -1.96 3.12 12.53
N ASP A 97 -3.24 3.47 12.61
CA ASP A 97 -4.35 2.60 12.20
C ASP A 97 -4.14 2.03 10.79
N GLN A 98 -4.23 0.71 10.70
CA GLN A 98 -4.05 -0.05 9.47
C GLN A 98 -5.33 -0.74 9.00
N SER A 99 -6.48 -0.45 9.64
CA SER A 99 -7.77 -1.02 9.24
C SER A 99 -8.11 -0.79 7.76
N TYR A 100 -7.66 0.33 7.17
CA TYR A 100 -7.80 0.61 5.74
C TYR A 100 -7.24 -0.52 4.86
N PHE A 101 -6.06 -1.06 5.17
CA PHE A 101 -5.43 -2.11 4.36
C PHE A 101 -6.06 -3.49 4.56
N LEU A 102 -6.95 -3.62 5.53
CA LEU A 102 -7.57 -4.88 5.95
C LEU A 102 -9.06 -4.94 5.59
N HIS A 103 -9.57 -3.95 4.84
CA HIS A 103 -10.99 -3.82 4.57
C HIS A 103 -11.60 -4.99 3.76
N GLN A 104 -10.78 -5.78 3.07
CA GLN A 104 -11.23 -6.97 2.31
C GLN A 104 -11.16 -8.27 3.12
N LEU A 105 -11.04 -8.21 4.45
CA LEU A 105 -11.10 -9.40 5.29
C LEU A 105 -12.54 -9.80 5.59
N GLY A 106 -12.89 -11.04 5.26
CA GLY A 106 -14.19 -11.64 5.56
C GLY A 106 -14.27 -12.24 6.96
N GLN A 107 -15.46 -12.75 7.30
CA GLN A 107 -15.75 -13.29 8.63
C GLN A 107 -14.83 -14.45 9.02
N ALA A 108 -14.53 -15.35 8.09
CA ALA A 108 -13.63 -16.47 8.35
C ALA A 108 -12.19 -16.03 8.65
N GLN A 109 -11.67 -15.03 7.92
CA GLN A 109 -10.35 -14.48 8.20
C GLN A 109 -10.31 -13.72 9.53
N LEU A 110 -11.32 -12.87 9.79
CA LEU A 110 -11.39 -12.10 11.05
C LEU A 110 -11.51 -13.01 12.27
N ALA A 111 -12.32 -14.08 12.19
CA ALA A 111 -12.46 -15.06 13.26
C ALA A 111 -11.15 -15.77 13.62
N ALA A 112 -10.31 -16.00 12.60
CA ALA A 112 -9.05 -16.71 12.72
C ALA A 112 -7.84 -15.79 12.99
N THR A 113 -8.06 -14.51 13.28
CA THR A 113 -6.99 -13.50 13.37
C THR A 113 -6.95 -12.81 14.73
N LEU A 114 -5.74 -12.55 15.22
CA LEU A 114 -5.45 -11.70 16.36
C LEU A 114 -4.62 -10.48 15.92
N PHE A 115 -4.92 -9.34 16.51
CA PHE A 115 -4.13 -8.11 16.37
C PHE A 115 -3.62 -7.64 17.74
N PRO A 116 -2.56 -8.26 18.29
CA PRO A 116 -2.17 -8.05 19.70
C PRO A 116 -1.75 -6.61 20.01
N ILE A 117 -1.27 -5.87 19.00
CA ILE A 117 -0.82 -4.49 19.16
C ILE A 117 -1.93 -3.46 18.88
N GLY A 118 -3.13 -3.92 18.54
CA GLY A 118 -4.25 -3.07 18.13
C GLY A 118 -4.72 -2.07 19.19
N GLU A 119 -4.51 -2.39 20.46
CA GLU A 119 -4.87 -1.54 21.62
C GLU A 119 -3.73 -0.64 22.09
N LEU A 120 -2.53 -0.78 21.52
CA LEU A 120 -1.33 -0.10 22.00
C LEU A 120 -1.05 1.19 21.21
N GLN A 121 -0.48 2.17 21.90
CA GLN A 121 0.18 3.29 21.24
C GLN A 121 1.55 2.85 20.72
N LYS A 122 1.99 3.39 19.58
CA LYS A 122 3.29 3.01 19.00
C LYS A 122 4.47 3.24 19.94
N ASN A 123 4.42 4.32 20.71
CA ASN A 123 5.47 4.65 21.69
C ASN A 123 5.51 3.62 22.82
N ASP A 124 4.34 3.15 23.28
CA ASP A 124 4.26 2.08 24.28
C ASP A 124 4.78 0.76 23.73
N LEU A 125 4.45 0.40 22.48
CA LEU A 125 4.99 -0.81 21.86
C LEU A 125 6.53 -0.76 21.80
N ARG A 126 7.11 0.39 21.42
CA ARG A 126 8.58 0.55 21.39
C ARG A 126 9.20 0.47 22.78
N ARG A 127 8.53 1.00 23.80
CA ARG A 127 8.95 0.85 25.21
C ARG A 127 8.91 -0.60 25.65
N ILE A 128 7.80 -1.32 25.42
CA ILE A 128 7.67 -2.75 25.73
C ILE A 128 8.79 -3.55 25.06
N ALA A 129 9.05 -3.31 23.77
CA ALA A 129 10.11 -4.00 23.04
C ALA A 129 11.50 -3.72 23.62
N ARG A 130 11.79 -2.46 24.00
CA ARG A 130 13.06 -2.08 24.62
C ARG A 130 13.22 -2.72 25.99
N ASP A 131 12.20 -2.65 26.82
CA ASP A 131 12.21 -3.17 28.20
C ASP A 131 12.32 -4.71 28.19
N ALA A 132 11.79 -5.38 27.16
CA ALA A 132 11.97 -6.81 26.88
C ALA A 132 13.32 -7.16 26.20
N GLY A 133 14.19 -6.18 25.95
CA GLY A 133 15.51 -6.40 25.33
C GLY A 133 15.44 -6.84 23.86
N LEU A 134 14.34 -6.57 23.15
CA LEU A 134 14.20 -6.98 21.74
C LEU A 134 15.06 -6.09 20.82
N PRO A 135 15.91 -6.66 19.94
CA PRO A 135 16.84 -5.89 19.10
C PRO A 135 16.13 -4.95 18.11
N THR A 136 14.85 -5.19 17.82
CA THR A 136 14.05 -4.39 16.88
C THR A 136 13.42 -3.14 17.49
N HIS A 137 13.59 -2.88 18.80
CA HIS A 137 12.90 -1.78 19.51
C HIS A 137 13.12 -0.39 18.89
N ALA A 138 14.32 -0.14 18.34
CA ALA A 138 14.70 1.12 17.71
C ALA A 138 14.64 1.08 16.17
N LYS A 139 14.31 -0.07 15.57
CA LYS A 139 14.26 -0.21 14.10
C LYS A 139 13.17 0.72 13.53
N LYS A 140 13.49 1.39 12.43
CA LYS A 140 12.53 2.24 11.71
C LYS A 140 11.39 1.38 11.15
N ASP A 141 10.20 1.97 11.08
CA ASP A 141 9.07 1.32 10.43
C ASP A 141 9.36 1.23 8.93
N SER A 142 8.97 0.12 8.28
CA SER A 142 9.08 -0.01 6.83
C SER A 142 8.20 1.04 6.15
N THR A 143 8.79 1.77 5.19
CA THR A 143 8.09 2.73 4.34
C THR A 143 8.05 2.22 2.89
N GLY A 144 7.00 2.58 2.16
CA GLY A 144 6.81 2.14 0.77
C GLY A 144 6.10 0.80 0.66
N ILE A 145 6.03 0.29 -0.56
CA ILE A 145 5.32 -0.95 -0.90
C ILE A 145 6.12 -2.15 -0.39
N CYS A 146 5.46 -3.06 0.34
CA CYS A 146 6.06 -4.12 1.16
C CYS A 146 7.18 -4.95 0.47
N PHE A 147 7.10 -5.18 -0.84
CA PHE A 147 8.03 -6.04 -1.59
C PHE A 147 9.08 -5.26 -2.41
N ILE A 148 8.84 -3.97 -2.67
CA ILE A 148 9.78 -3.14 -3.43
C ILE A 148 10.92 -2.68 -2.51
N GLY A 149 10.59 -2.46 -1.23
CA GLY A 149 11.52 -1.88 -0.26
C GLY A 149 11.83 -0.42 -0.59
N GLU A 150 13.05 0.03 -0.28
CA GLU A 150 13.48 1.43 -0.44
C GLU A 150 13.92 1.79 -1.89
N ARG A 151 13.52 1.01 -2.90
CA ARG A 151 13.93 1.24 -4.29
C ARG A 151 13.13 2.36 -4.94
N ASP A 152 13.72 3.01 -5.95
CA ASP A 152 13.00 3.95 -6.80
C ASP A 152 11.85 3.24 -7.52
N PHE A 153 10.64 3.72 -7.26
CA PHE A 153 9.42 3.10 -7.76
C PHE A 153 9.29 3.18 -9.29
N ARG A 154 9.77 4.27 -9.90
CA ARG A 154 9.67 4.52 -11.34
C ARG A 154 10.67 3.62 -12.08
N GLU A 155 11.89 3.52 -11.59
CA GLU A 155 12.89 2.58 -12.11
C GLU A 155 12.40 1.13 -11.99
N PHE A 156 11.78 0.78 -10.86
CA PHE A 156 11.21 -0.54 -10.65
C PHE A 156 10.11 -0.87 -11.67
N LEU A 157 9.12 0.02 -11.85
CA LEU A 157 8.05 -0.18 -12.82
C LEU A 157 8.57 -0.23 -14.26
N GLY A 158 9.60 0.55 -14.60
CA GLY A 158 10.22 0.57 -15.93
C GLY A 158 10.79 -0.77 -16.40
N ARG A 159 11.01 -1.72 -15.49
CA ARG A 159 11.44 -3.09 -15.82
C ARG A 159 10.31 -3.97 -16.35
N TYR A 160 9.05 -3.58 -16.10
CA TYR A 160 7.86 -4.38 -16.42
C TYR A 160 6.93 -3.68 -17.40
N LEU A 161 6.87 -2.35 -17.35
CA LEU A 161 6.06 -1.54 -18.24
C LEU A 161 6.97 -0.62 -19.07
N PRO A 162 6.88 -0.67 -20.41
CA PRO A 162 7.74 0.13 -21.26
C PRO A 162 7.46 1.62 -21.04
N ALA A 163 8.49 2.38 -20.70
CA ALA A 163 8.42 3.83 -20.65
C ALA A 163 8.25 4.37 -22.07
N ARG A 164 7.16 5.10 -22.32
CA ARG A 164 6.93 5.82 -23.58
C ARG A 164 6.73 7.30 -23.28
N THR A 165 7.62 8.13 -23.80
CA THR A 165 7.48 9.58 -23.68
C THR A 165 6.14 10.02 -24.26
N GLY A 166 5.45 10.90 -23.54
CA GLY A 166 4.16 11.45 -23.92
C GLY A 166 4.04 12.90 -23.51
N GLU A 167 2.97 13.54 -23.95
CA GLU A 167 2.77 14.97 -23.75
C GLU A 167 2.06 15.23 -22.41
N ILE A 168 2.49 16.30 -21.74
CA ILE A 168 1.75 16.92 -20.65
C ILE A 168 1.00 18.10 -21.23
N ARG A 169 -0.33 18.10 -21.09
CA ARG A 169 -1.21 19.19 -21.55
C ARG A 169 -2.01 19.78 -20.40
N ASP A 170 -2.48 21.00 -20.56
CA ASP A 170 -3.53 21.54 -19.69
C ASP A 170 -4.94 21.13 -20.15
N PRO A 171 -6.01 21.41 -19.39
CA PRO A 171 -7.37 21.06 -19.79
C PRO A 171 -7.85 21.74 -21.08
N ASP A 172 -7.23 22.86 -21.48
CA ASP A 172 -7.52 23.55 -22.74
C ASP A 172 -6.79 22.89 -23.94
N GLY A 173 -5.95 21.89 -23.68
CA GLY A 173 -5.19 21.15 -24.68
C GLY A 173 -3.84 21.79 -25.05
N THR A 174 -3.41 22.83 -24.34
CA THR A 174 -2.11 23.47 -24.57
C THR A 174 -0.99 22.55 -24.11
N LEU A 175 0.04 22.38 -24.93
CA LEU A 175 1.25 21.64 -24.55
C LEU A 175 2.01 22.39 -23.45
N ILE A 176 2.27 21.72 -22.33
CA ILE A 176 2.97 22.25 -21.17
C ILE A 176 4.38 21.68 -21.06
N ALA A 177 4.53 20.37 -21.23
CA ALA A 177 5.80 19.65 -21.09
C ALA A 177 5.70 18.24 -21.68
N GLU A 178 6.69 17.40 -21.41
CA GLU A 178 6.67 15.97 -21.72
C GLU A 178 6.84 15.15 -20.43
N HIS A 179 6.37 13.91 -20.45
CA HIS A 179 6.48 12.95 -19.35
C HIS A 179 7.13 11.64 -19.80
N PRO A 180 7.78 10.87 -18.91
CA PRO A 180 8.43 9.60 -19.26
C PRO A 180 7.46 8.42 -19.50
N GLY A 181 6.18 8.58 -19.13
CA GLY A 181 5.13 7.59 -19.35
C GLY A 181 3.91 7.87 -18.48
N VAL A 182 2.71 7.85 -19.08
CA VAL A 182 1.47 8.28 -18.40
C VAL A 182 1.16 7.42 -17.16
N PHE A 183 1.57 6.15 -17.17
CA PHE A 183 1.34 5.19 -16.09
C PHE A 183 2.07 5.54 -14.78
N TYR A 184 3.16 6.31 -14.84
CA TYR A 184 3.96 6.66 -13.66
C TYR A 184 3.37 7.77 -12.80
N PHE A 185 2.17 8.25 -13.14
CA PHE A 185 1.53 9.38 -12.49
C PHE A 185 0.20 8.97 -11.87
N THR A 186 -0.12 9.56 -10.72
CA THR A 186 -1.40 9.40 -10.02
C THR A 186 -2.17 10.72 -10.03
N LEU A 187 -3.50 10.67 -10.07
CA LEU A 187 -4.34 11.87 -9.96
C LEU A 187 -4.00 12.62 -8.65
N GLY A 188 -3.94 13.96 -8.73
CA GLY A 188 -3.53 14.84 -7.64
C GLY A 188 -2.03 14.90 -7.36
N GLN A 189 -1.21 14.13 -8.09
CA GLN A 189 0.24 14.17 -7.93
C GLN A 189 0.82 15.54 -8.33
N ARG A 190 1.63 16.11 -7.45
CA ARG A 190 2.40 17.34 -7.68
C ARG A 190 3.85 17.06 -8.10
N GLU A 191 4.46 16.07 -7.44
CA GLU A 191 5.90 15.83 -7.52
C GLU A 191 6.27 14.97 -8.72
N GLY A 192 7.50 15.16 -9.24
CA GLY A 192 8.01 14.35 -10.35
C GLY A 192 7.42 14.67 -11.73
N LEU A 193 6.67 15.77 -11.85
CA LEU A 193 6.19 16.34 -13.13
C LEU A 193 7.31 17.07 -13.89
N ASN A 194 8.34 17.56 -13.19
CA ASN A 194 9.48 18.28 -13.77
C ASN A 194 9.09 19.47 -14.68
N ILE A 195 7.96 20.12 -14.40
CA ILE A 195 7.50 21.30 -15.12
C ILE A 195 8.14 22.54 -14.48
N GLY A 196 8.97 23.24 -15.26
CA GLY A 196 9.57 24.51 -14.86
C GLY A 196 8.64 25.71 -15.02
N GLY A 197 9.19 26.92 -15.03
CA GLY A 197 8.41 28.13 -15.32
C GLY A 197 7.89 28.12 -16.76
N VAL A 198 6.57 28.13 -16.92
CA VAL A 198 5.91 28.14 -18.24
C VAL A 198 5.51 29.58 -18.57
N ARG A 199 5.91 30.08 -19.75
CA ARG A 199 5.63 31.46 -20.16
C ARG A 199 4.12 31.70 -20.21
N GLY A 200 3.67 32.79 -19.59
CA GLY A 200 2.24 33.15 -19.55
C GLY A 200 1.43 32.39 -18.52
N ARG A 201 2.06 31.54 -17.70
CA ARG A 201 1.42 30.83 -16.58
C ARG A 201 1.95 31.36 -15.24
N PRO A 202 1.12 31.40 -14.18
CA PRO A 202 1.56 31.73 -12.83
C PRO A 202 2.73 30.87 -12.34
N ALA A 203 3.53 31.40 -11.41
CA ALA A 203 4.54 30.64 -10.67
C ALA A 203 3.88 29.77 -9.58
N ALA A 204 2.99 28.87 -10.00
CA ALA A 204 2.22 27.98 -9.15
C ALA A 204 2.57 26.50 -9.43
N PRO A 205 2.43 25.60 -8.45
CA PRO A 205 2.65 24.17 -8.67
C PRO A 205 1.61 23.60 -9.65
N TRP A 206 2.01 22.58 -10.39
CA TRP A 206 1.13 21.80 -11.26
C TRP A 206 0.68 20.52 -10.56
N TYR A 207 -0.53 20.07 -10.85
CA TYR A 207 -1.16 18.86 -10.33
C TYR A 207 -1.69 18.03 -11.48
N VAL A 208 -1.51 16.71 -11.42
CA VAL A 208 -2.16 15.79 -12.35
C VAL A 208 -3.66 15.81 -12.13
N VAL A 209 -4.43 16.18 -13.15
CA VAL A 209 -5.90 16.20 -13.11
C VAL A 209 -6.54 15.16 -14.02
N GLY A 210 -5.77 14.57 -14.95
CA GLY A 210 -6.29 13.55 -15.85
C GLY A 210 -5.21 12.72 -16.50
N LYS A 211 -5.62 11.54 -16.98
CA LYS A 211 -4.76 10.59 -17.70
C LYS A 211 -5.52 10.05 -18.90
N ASP A 212 -4.98 10.28 -20.09
CA ASP A 212 -5.41 9.58 -21.31
C ASP A 212 -4.33 8.55 -21.68
N VAL A 213 -4.60 7.31 -21.31
CA VAL A 213 -3.68 6.19 -21.55
C VAL A 213 -3.56 5.86 -23.04
N ALA A 214 -4.67 5.91 -23.78
CA ALA A 214 -4.69 5.52 -25.18
C ALA A 214 -3.87 6.50 -26.03
N SER A 215 -4.03 7.79 -25.76
CA SER A 215 -3.27 8.85 -26.43
C SER A 215 -1.88 9.08 -25.81
N ASN A 216 -1.60 8.51 -24.64
CA ASN A 216 -0.40 8.77 -23.84
C ASN A 216 -0.23 10.26 -23.51
N ILE A 217 -1.31 10.87 -23.01
CA ILE A 217 -1.36 12.27 -22.60
C ILE A 217 -1.65 12.35 -21.10
N LEU A 218 -0.88 13.19 -20.40
CA LEU A 218 -1.11 13.54 -19.00
C LEU A 218 -1.70 14.95 -18.93
N TYR A 219 -2.81 15.12 -18.22
CA TYR A 219 -3.42 16.43 -18.02
C TYR A 219 -3.03 17.02 -16.68
N VAL A 220 -2.64 18.29 -16.68
CA VAL A 220 -2.22 19.02 -15.47
C VAL A 220 -2.90 20.37 -15.34
N ASP A 221 -3.13 20.79 -14.11
CA ASP A 221 -3.68 22.11 -13.79
C ASP A 221 -2.90 22.73 -12.62
N GLN A 222 -2.87 24.06 -12.54
CA GLN A 222 -2.24 24.78 -11.42
C GLN A 222 -3.22 25.10 -10.29
N ASP A 223 -4.53 25.03 -10.57
CA ASP A 223 -5.56 25.26 -9.57
C ASP A 223 -5.78 24.01 -8.69
N ARG A 224 -5.67 24.17 -7.38
CA ARG A 224 -5.94 23.10 -6.40
C ARG A 224 -7.43 22.81 -6.28
N ASP A 225 -8.26 23.80 -6.57
CA ASP A 225 -9.71 23.69 -6.55
C ASP A 225 -10.27 23.48 -7.97
N SER A 226 -9.40 23.06 -8.90
CA SER A 226 -9.77 22.77 -10.28
C SER A 226 -10.95 21.79 -10.33
N PRO A 227 -12.00 22.08 -11.13
CA PRO A 227 -13.11 21.16 -11.32
C PRO A 227 -12.68 19.83 -11.94
N TRP A 228 -11.48 19.76 -12.53
CA TRP A 228 -10.89 18.53 -13.05
C TRP A 228 -10.24 17.66 -11.96
N LEU A 229 -9.90 18.24 -10.81
CA LEU A 229 -9.33 17.50 -9.68
C LEU A 229 -10.40 17.07 -8.65
N LEU A 230 -11.49 17.84 -8.55
CA LEU A 230 -12.56 17.61 -7.59
C LEU A 230 -13.65 16.70 -8.16
N SER A 231 -14.15 15.78 -7.34
CA SER A 231 -15.26 14.88 -7.67
C SER A 231 -16.29 14.85 -6.56
N SER A 232 -17.58 14.87 -6.91
CA SER A 232 -18.69 14.76 -5.95
C SER A 232 -19.22 13.33 -5.78
N GLN A 233 -18.84 12.42 -6.68
CA GLN A 233 -19.32 11.04 -6.73
C GLN A 233 -18.21 10.10 -7.22
N LEU A 234 -18.30 8.83 -6.83
CA LEU A 234 -17.45 7.76 -7.34
C LEU A 234 -18.29 6.50 -7.57
N HIS A 235 -17.83 5.64 -8.46
CA HIS A 235 -18.35 4.29 -8.63
C HIS A 235 -17.29 3.31 -8.15
N SER A 236 -17.68 2.39 -7.26
CA SER A 236 -16.84 1.29 -6.83
C SER A 236 -17.39 -0.04 -7.35
N GLU A 237 -16.54 -1.06 -7.37
CA GLU A 237 -17.02 -2.43 -7.38
C GLU A 237 -17.86 -2.73 -6.12
N ALA A 238 -18.45 -3.92 -6.07
CA ALA A 238 -19.18 -4.38 -4.89
C ALA A 238 -18.27 -4.30 -3.66
N ALA A 239 -18.71 -3.59 -2.62
CA ALA A 239 -17.99 -3.51 -1.37
C ALA A 239 -17.90 -4.91 -0.74
N HIS A 240 -16.70 -5.26 -0.30
CA HIS A 240 -16.42 -6.49 0.43
C HIS A 240 -16.92 -6.40 1.88
#